data_AF-A0A7W5ERP4-F1
#
_entry.id   AF-A0A7W5ERP4-F1
#
_cell.length_a   1.000
_cell.length_b   1.000
_cell.length_c   1.000
_cell.angle_alpha   90.00
_cell.angle_beta   90.00
_cell.angle_gamma   90.00
#
_symmetry.space_group_name_H-M   'P 1'
#
loop_
_entity.id
_entity.type
_entity.pdbx_description
1 polymer ?
#
loop_
_entity_poly.entity_id
_entity_poly.type
_entity_poly.pdbx_seq_one_letter_code
_entity_poly.pdbx_strand_id
1 'polypeptide(L)'
;MAKALHRQALGSIVARVAEELLDEARAALPRITDPTDPEGLHDFRVAVRRLRSWLKAYRGYPGIKIPKPLRRQLHELAKATNAARDGEVMLAWLDSERDALPADQRGAVGWWQVRLEAEVEAAYASASSTLAADFPALEAGLRRAFSSLPGGKARGHAFGEASARELAALQERLVREVSAIGSAEDREALHRPRITGKRIRYLLRPWKAASPACKDAEKAMKAFQDAYGVLHDDLVRESALCEVVAAHAGEESVDRLWRAARGEPAWATAPRHLRGFLGLAHGNRQRRLAHYATAVDRAGTSDMTALSARLAAAGAAMRGEAS
;
A
#
# COMPACT_ATOMS: atom_id res chain seq x y z
N MET A 1 -4.21 29.68 -25.03
CA MET A 1 -3.84 29.30 -23.65
C MET A 1 -4.58 28.03 -23.25
N ALA A 2 -3.91 27.05 -22.66
CA ALA A 2 -4.57 25.85 -22.15
C ALA A 2 -5.58 26.23 -21.04
N LYS A 3 -6.74 25.56 -21.01
CA LYS A 3 -7.78 25.82 -19.99
C LYS A 3 -7.23 25.49 -18.60
N ALA A 4 -7.44 26.37 -17.61
CA ALA A 4 -7.04 26.11 -16.23
C ALA A 4 -7.58 24.76 -15.72
N LEU A 5 -6.75 23.99 -15.00
CA LEU A 5 -7.03 22.61 -14.61
C LEU A 5 -8.41 22.44 -13.94
N HIS A 6 -8.78 23.36 -13.05
CA HIS A 6 -10.06 23.32 -12.34
C HIS A 6 -11.29 23.40 -13.24
N ARG A 7 -11.19 24.08 -14.40
CA ARG A 7 -12.29 24.23 -15.35
C ARG A 7 -12.34 23.12 -16.40
N GLN A 8 -11.35 22.23 -16.44
CA GLN A 8 -11.35 21.14 -17.41
C GLN A 8 -12.44 20.11 -17.09
N ALA A 9 -12.92 19.42 -18.12
CA ALA A 9 -13.95 18.41 -17.95
C ALA A 9 -13.40 17.23 -17.15
N LEU A 10 -14.16 16.76 -16.15
CA LEU A 10 -13.75 15.64 -15.30
C LEU A 10 -13.35 14.41 -16.11
N GLY A 11 -14.15 14.00 -17.09
CA GLY A 11 -13.89 12.81 -17.90
C GLY A 11 -12.56 12.87 -18.65
N SER A 12 -12.23 14.02 -19.25
CA SER A 12 -10.95 14.23 -19.92
C SER A 12 -9.75 14.09 -19.00
N ILE A 13 -9.81 14.65 -17.78
CA ILE A 13 -8.71 14.55 -16.82
C ILE A 13 -8.61 13.13 -16.25
N VAL A 14 -9.74 12.49 -15.94
CA VAL A 14 -9.77 11.12 -15.44
C VAL A 14 -9.15 10.17 -16.45
N ALA A 15 -9.52 10.27 -17.73
CA ALA A 15 -8.96 9.48 -18.82
C ALA A 15 -7.44 9.69 -18.92
N ARG A 16 -7.00 10.95 -19.06
CA ARG A 16 -5.58 11.27 -19.23
C ARG A 16 -4.71 10.75 -18.09
N VAL A 17 -5.09 11.02 -16.84
CA VAL A 17 -4.31 10.54 -15.68
C VAL A 17 -4.37 9.01 -15.56
N ALA A 18 -5.49 8.38 -15.93
CA ALA A 18 -5.59 6.93 -15.96
C ALA A 18 -4.71 6.28 -17.04
N GLU A 19 -4.61 6.92 -18.21
CA GLU A 19 -3.70 6.52 -19.29
C GLU A 19 -2.23 6.65 -18.86
N GLU A 20 -1.84 7.79 -18.29
CA GLU A 20 -0.49 8.01 -17.74
C GLU A 20 -0.10 6.91 -16.74
N LEU A 21 -1.00 6.57 -15.81
CA LEU A 21 -0.78 5.51 -14.82
C LEU A 21 -0.76 4.10 -15.43
N LEU A 22 -1.52 3.87 -16.50
CA LEU A 22 -1.51 2.60 -17.22
C LEU A 22 -0.21 2.45 -18.03
N ASP A 23 0.32 3.55 -18.58
CA ASP A 23 1.62 3.60 -19.24
C ASP A 23 2.77 3.40 -18.25
N GLU A 24 2.71 3.99 -17.04
CA GLU A 24 3.65 3.69 -15.95
C GLU A 24 3.69 2.16 -15.67
N ALA A 25 2.51 1.51 -15.57
CA ALA A 25 2.43 0.07 -15.34
C ALA A 25 2.98 -0.74 -16.52
N ARG A 26 2.63 -0.38 -17.76
CA ARG A 26 3.12 -1.05 -18.97
C ARG A 26 4.64 -0.96 -19.09
N ALA A 27 5.23 0.20 -18.80
CA ALA A 27 6.67 0.40 -18.86
C ALA A 27 7.42 -0.40 -17.78
N ALA A 28 6.78 -0.67 -16.64
CA ALA A 28 7.35 -1.50 -15.57
C ALA A 28 7.32 -3.01 -15.90
N LEU A 29 6.36 -3.47 -16.71
CA LEU A 29 6.17 -4.89 -17.00
C LEU A 29 7.43 -5.64 -17.50
N PRO A 30 8.17 -5.18 -18.53
CA PRO A 30 9.38 -5.89 -18.98
C PRO A 30 10.51 -5.87 -17.94
N ARG A 31 10.53 -4.88 -17.03
CA ARG A 31 11.52 -4.76 -15.95
C ARG A 31 11.29 -5.80 -14.86
N ILE A 32 10.08 -6.36 -14.73
CA ILE A 32 9.77 -7.42 -13.75
C ILE A 32 10.61 -8.66 -14.04
N THR A 33 10.81 -9.01 -15.30
CA THR A 33 11.61 -10.19 -15.69
C THR A 33 13.11 -9.92 -15.77
N ASP A 34 13.54 -8.68 -15.51
CA ASP A 34 14.96 -8.31 -15.54
C ASP A 34 15.59 -8.56 -14.15
N PRO A 35 16.51 -9.55 -14.02
CA PRO A 35 17.15 -9.84 -12.74
C PRO A 35 18.03 -8.70 -12.23
N THR A 36 18.34 -7.71 -13.06
CA THR A 36 19.15 -6.54 -12.69
C THR A 36 18.30 -5.35 -12.20
N ASP A 37 16.97 -5.44 -12.32
CA ASP A 37 16.03 -4.39 -11.90
C ASP A 37 15.05 -4.91 -10.83
N PRO A 38 15.44 -4.87 -9.54
CA PRO A 38 14.57 -5.32 -8.46
C PRO A 38 13.35 -4.40 -8.24
N GLU A 39 13.28 -3.24 -8.90
CA GLU A 39 12.20 -2.26 -8.71
C GLU A 39 11.09 -2.41 -9.76
N GLY A 40 11.25 -3.27 -10.78
CA GLY A 40 10.24 -3.50 -11.81
C GLY A 40 8.87 -3.88 -11.24
N LEU A 41 8.82 -4.86 -10.33
CA LEU A 41 7.58 -5.29 -9.67
C LEU A 41 7.02 -4.20 -8.75
N HIS A 42 7.90 -3.47 -8.04
CA HIS A 42 7.52 -2.35 -7.18
C HIS A 42 6.79 -1.26 -7.98
N ASP A 43 7.39 -0.81 -9.08
CA ASP A 43 6.87 0.25 -9.92
C ASP A 43 5.54 -0.13 -10.57
N PHE A 44 5.44 -1.36 -11.08
CA PHE A 44 4.18 -1.91 -11.60
C PHE A 44 3.07 -1.85 -10.55
N ARG A 45 3.35 -2.33 -9.33
CA ARG A 45 2.39 -2.32 -8.21
C ARG A 45 1.99 -0.90 -7.82
N VAL A 46 2.94 0.03 -7.78
CA VAL A 46 2.67 1.45 -7.46
C VAL A 46 1.72 2.05 -8.49
N ALA A 47 1.99 1.86 -9.78
CA ALA A 47 1.18 2.36 -10.89
C ALA A 47 -0.25 1.78 -10.86
N VAL A 48 -0.40 0.46 -10.74
CA VAL A 48 -1.72 -0.21 -10.66
C VAL A 48 -2.50 0.22 -9.41
N ARG A 49 -1.86 0.36 -8.25
CA ARG A 49 -2.53 0.83 -7.03
C ARG A 49 -3.03 2.27 -7.17
N ARG A 50 -2.22 3.15 -7.76
CA ARG A 50 -2.61 4.54 -8.07
C ARG A 50 -3.78 4.56 -9.05
N LEU A 51 -3.70 3.78 -10.14
CA LEU A 51 -4.77 3.66 -11.14
C LEU A 51 -6.10 3.23 -10.50
N ARG A 52 -6.07 2.15 -9.70
CA ARG A 52 -7.27 1.67 -8.99
C ARG A 52 -7.86 2.71 -8.05
N SER A 53 -7.01 3.45 -7.33
CA SER A 53 -7.44 4.50 -6.40
C SER A 53 -8.06 5.69 -7.16
N TRP A 54 -7.43 6.09 -8.27
CA TRP A 54 -7.88 7.15 -9.16
C TRP A 54 -9.26 6.84 -9.76
N LEU A 55 -9.41 5.66 -10.36
CA LEU A 55 -10.69 5.22 -10.92
C LEU A 55 -11.78 5.03 -9.85
N LYS A 56 -11.40 4.70 -8.61
CA LYS A 56 -12.34 4.59 -7.49
C LYS A 56 -12.85 5.96 -7.05
N ALA A 57 -12.01 6.99 -7.03
CA ALA A 57 -12.39 8.33 -6.59
C ALA A 57 -13.55 8.90 -7.43
N TYR A 58 -13.54 8.70 -8.75
CA TYR A 58 -14.53 9.34 -9.64
C TYR A 58 -15.65 8.41 -10.12
N ARG A 59 -15.72 7.16 -9.63
CA ARG A 59 -16.70 6.15 -10.10
C ARG A 59 -18.16 6.59 -9.93
N GLY A 60 -18.44 7.39 -8.91
CA GLY A 60 -19.81 7.86 -8.61
C GLY A 60 -20.30 8.99 -9.51
N TYR A 61 -19.43 9.60 -10.30
CA TYR A 61 -19.80 10.75 -11.11
C TYR A 61 -20.49 10.32 -12.41
N PRO A 62 -21.57 11.01 -12.82
CA PRO A 62 -22.24 10.78 -14.09
C PRO A 62 -21.25 10.77 -15.28
N GLY A 63 -21.36 9.76 -16.13
CA GLY A 63 -20.49 9.59 -17.30
C GLY A 63 -19.12 8.95 -17.02
N ILE A 64 -18.69 8.81 -15.75
CA ILE A 64 -17.42 8.15 -15.41
C ILE A 64 -17.66 6.66 -15.17
N LYS A 65 -17.73 5.87 -16.25
CA LYS A 65 -18.05 4.44 -16.20
C LYS A 65 -16.91 3.59 -16.74
N ILE A 66 -16.17 2.95 -15.83
CA ILE A 66 -15.26 1.84 -16.17
C ILE A 66 -16.02 0.52 -15.98
N PRO A 67 -16.04 -0.42 -16.93
CA PRO A 67 -16.70 -1.72 -16.78
C PRO A 67 -16.29 -2.48 -15.50
N LYS A 68 -17.27 -3.10 -14.81
CA LYS A 68 -17.01 -3.90 -13.59
C LYS A 68 -15.99 -5.03 -13.83
N PRO A 69 -16.02 -5.79 -14.94
CA PRO A 69 -15.04 -6.84 -15.20
C PRO A 69 -13.59 -6.33 -15.24
N LEU A 70 -13.32 -5.20 -15.92
CA LEU A 70 -11.98 -4.61 -16.00
C LEU A 70 -11.47 -4.17 -14.62
N ARG A 71 -12.34 -3.58 -13.79
CA ARG A 71 -11.96 -3.20 -12.42
C ARG A 71 -11.65 -4.41 -11.53
N ARG A 72 -12.34 -5.54 -11.75
CA ARG A 72 -12.06 -6.80 -11.05
C ARG A 72 -10.73 -7.36 -11.52
N GLN A 73 -10.46 -7.43 -12.82
CA GLN A 73 -9.17 -7.87 -13.36
C GLN A 73 -8.00 -7.02 -12.83
N LEU A 74 -8.13 -5.69 -12.79
CA LEU A 74 -7.14 -4.81 -12.14
C LEU A 74 -6.92 -5.16 -10.66
N HIS A 75 -7.97 -5.57 -9.95
CA HIS A 75 -7.84 -5.99 -8.55
C HIS A 75 -7.10 -7.32 -8.43
N GLU A 76 -7.44 -8.31 -9.26
CA GLU A 76 -6.81 -9.63 -9.23
C GLU A 76 -5.33 -9.54 -9.60
N LEU A 77 -4.92 -8.77 -10.61
CA LEU A 77 -3.50 -8.56 -10.91
C LEU A 77 -2.73 -7.91 -9.75
N ALA A 78 -3.35 -6.91 -9.11
CA ALA A 78 -2.74 -6.29 -7.93
C ALA A 78 -2.62 -7.29 -6.76
N LYS A 79 -3.56 -8.24 -6.64
CA LYS A 79 -3.55 -9.27 -5.60
C LYS A 79 -2.52 -10.36 -5.89
N ALA A 80 -2.38 -10.79 -7.14
CA ALA A 80 -1.41 -11.79 -7.58
C ALA A 80 0.04 -11.41 -7.25
N THR A 81 0.32 -10.11 -7.12
CA THR A 81 1.66 -9.58 -6.82
C THR A 81 1.91 -9.32 -5.32
N ASN A 82 0.95 -9.62 -4.43
CA ASN A 82 1.10 -9.32 -3.01
C ASN A 82 2.14 -10.20 -2.32
N ALA A 83 2.06 -11.53 -2.49
CA ALA A 83 2.95 -12.47 -1.82
C ALA A 83 4.43 -12.17 -2.10
N ALA A 84 4.79 -11.95 -3.38
CA ALA A 84 6.15 -11.58 -3.78
C ALA A 84 6.62 -10.29 -3.07
N ARG A 85 5.82 -9.22 -3.12
CA ARG A 85 6.22 -7.95 -2.52
C ARG A 85 6.27 -7.98 -0.99
N ASP A 86 5.31 -8.65 -0.36
CA ASP A 86 5.26 -8.73 1.09
C ASP A 86 6.46 -9.55 1.61
N GLY A 87 6.86 -10.59 0.89
CA GLY A 87 8.07 -11.36 1.18
C GLY A 87 9.38 -10.59 0.93
N GLU A 88 9.51 -9.83 -0.17
CA GLU A 88 10.67 -8.92 -0.40
C GLU A 88 10.87 -7.94 0.77
N VAL A 89 9.78 -7.32 1.22
CA VAL A 89 9.81 -6.38 2.34
C VAL A 89 10.18 -7.08 3.65
N MET A 90 9.72 -8.32 3.85
CA MET A 90 10.04 -9.12 5.02
C MET A 90 11.51 -9.58 5.01
N LEU A 91 12.06 -9.99 3.86
CA LEU A 91 13.49 -10.33 3.70
C LEU A 91 14.40 -9.15 4.02
N ALA A 92 14.09 -7.97 3.47
CA ALA A 92 14.83 -6.74 3.77
C ALA A 92 14.78 -6.38 5.26
N TRP A 93 13.63 -6.60 5.91
CA TRP A 93 13.51 -6.40 7.36
C TRP A 93 14.36 -7.43 8.13
N LEU A 94 14.29 -8.72 7.79
CA LEU A 94 15.07 -9.76 8.45
C LEU A 94 16.58 -9.50 8.37
N ASP A 95 17.08 -9.03 7.22
CA ASP A 95 18.48 -8.66 7.06
C ASP A 95 18.86 -7.50 8.01
N SER A 96 17.99 -6.49 8.12
CA SER A 96 18.20 -5.36 9.04
C SER A 96 18.17 -5.75 10.54
N GLU A 97 17.46 -6.81 10.91
CA GLU A 97 17.37 -7.29 12.29
C GLU A 97 18.51 -8.25 12.67
N ARG A 98 19.15 -8.90 11.68
CA ARG A 98 20.17 -9.92 11.92
C ARG A 98 21.27 -9.41 12.87
N ASP A 99 21.72 -8.18 12.65
CA ASP A 99 22.82 -7.60 13.43
C ASP A 99 22.40 -7.05 14.80
N ALA A 100 21.11 -6.78 14.98
CA ALA A 100 20.56 -6.38 16.27
C ALA A 100 20.39 -7.56 17.26
N LEU A 101 20.39 -8.80 16.76
CA LEU A 101 20.24 -9.99 17.59
C LEU A 101 21.57 -10.53 18.13
N PRO A 102 21.59 -11.09 19.37
CA PRO A 102 22.71 -11.87 19.88
C PRO A 102 23.06 -13.05 18.97
N ALA A 103 24.33 -13.45 18.92
CA ALA A 103 24.82 -14.49 18.00
C ALA A 103 24.07 -15.82 18.11
N ASP A 104 23.69 -16.21 19.33
CA ASP A 104 22.94 -17.43 19.64
C ASP A 104 21.45 -17.38 19.22
N GLN A 105 20.97 -16.21 18.80
CA GLN A 105 19.59 -15.96 18.35
C GLN A 105 19.47 -15.78 16.83
N ARG A 106 20.59 -15.49 16.14
CA ARG A 106 20.63 -15.25 14.69
C ARG A 106 20.20 -16.44 13.86
N GLY A 107 20.27 -17.66 14.40
CA GLY A 107 19.79 -18.86 13.72
C GLY A 107 18.32 -18.80 13.32
N ALA A 108 17.47 -18.07 14.08
CA ALA A 108 16.07 -17.89 13.73
C ALA A 108 15.89 -17.07 12.44
N VAL A 109 16.70 -16.03 12.28
CA VAL A 109 16.70 -15.17 11.08
C VAL A 109 17.15 -15.99 9.88
N GLY A 110 18.26 -16.71 9.97
CA GLY A 110 18.76 -17.54 8.87
C GLY A 110 17.77 -18.64 8.47
N TRP A 111 17.16 -19.31 9.45
CA TRP A 111 16.13 -20.33 9.17
C TRP A 111 14.93 -19.74 8.42
N TRP A 112 14.45 -18.56 8.83
CA TRP A 112 13.30 -17.94 8.18
C TRP A 112 13.65 -17.38 6.80
N GLN A 113 14.81 -16.74 6.65
CA GLN A 113 15.28 -16.20 5.37
C GLN A 113 15.30 -17.25 4.26
N VAL A 114 15.92 -18.42 4.50
CA VAL A 114 16.01 -19.49 3.49
C VAL A 114 14.64 -19.91 2.96
N ARG A 115 13.65 -20.01 3.84
CA ARG A 115 12.29 -20.42 3.46
C ARG A 115 11.57 -19.31 2.73
N LEU A 116 11.68 -18.10 3.25
CA LEU A 116 11.03 -16.92 2.68
C LEU A 116 11.61 -16.57 1.30
N GLU A 117 12.91 -16.78 1.07
CA GLU A 117 13.54 -16.64 -0.25
C GLU A 117 12.90 -17.59 -1.27
N ALA A 118 12.72 -18.86 -0.92
CA ALA A 118 12.06 -19.83 -1.79
C ALA A 118 10.59 -19.46 -2.06
N GLU A 119 9.87 -18.99 -1.04
CA GLU A 119 8.48 -18.52 -1.17
C GLU A 119 8.39 -17.28 -2.06
N VAL A 120 9.30 -16.31 -1.90
CA VAL A 120 9.37 -15.09 -2.70
C VAL A 120 9.66 -15.43 -4.15
N GLU A 121 10.64 -16.30 -4.42
CA GLU A 121 11.00 -16.72 -5.77
C GLU A 121 9.79 -17.37 -6.49
N ALA A 122 9.12 -18.31 -5.81
CA ALA A 122 7.91 -18.95 -6.35
C ALA A 122 6.76 -17.95 -6.58
N ALA A 123 6.54 -17.03 -5.64
CA ALA A 123 5.53 -15.99 -5.74
C ALA A 123 5.84 -15.00 -6.87
N TYR A 124 7.12 -14.66 -7.07
CA TYR A 124 7.58 -13.76 -8.11
C TYR A 124 7.42 -14.39 -9.49
N ALA A 125 7.79 -15.66 -9.66
CA ALA A 125 7.56 -16.41 -10.89
C ALA A 125 6.05 -16.50 -11.23
N SER A 126 5.22 -16.81 -10.24
CA SER A 126 3.75 -16.86 -10.41
C SER A 126 3.16 -15.50 -10.78
N ALA A 127 3.58 -14.44 -10.10
CA ALA A 127 3.15 -13.07 -10.38
C ALA A 127 3.56 -12.64 -11.78
N SER A 128 4.82 -12.86 -12.17
CA SER A 128 5.36 -12.51 -13.48
C SER A 128 4.60 -13.21 -14.61
N SER A 129 4.35 -14.52 -14.46
CA SER A 129 3.56 -15.31 -15.42
C SER A 129 2.13 -14.77 -15.55
N THR A 130 1.46 -14.51 -14.43
CA THR A 130 0.10 -13.97 -14.40
C THR A 130 0.02 -12.60 -15.07
N LEU A 131 0.96 -11.70 -14.75
CA LEU A 131 0.99 -10.35 -15.32
C LEU A 131 1.24 -10.40 -16.83
N ALA A 132 2.19 -11.22 -17.30
CA ALA A 132 2.47 -11.37 -18.72
C ALA A 132 1.26 -11.90 -19.51
N ALA A 133 0.51 -12.84 -18.93
CA ALA A 133 -0.66 -13.43 -19.57
C ALA A 133 -1.87 -12.47 -19.60
N ASP A 134 -2.18 -11.83 -18.47
CA ASP A 134 -3.47 -11.14 -18.29
C ASP A 134 -3.42 -9.63 -18.56
N PHE A 135 -2.26 -8.99 -18.35
CA PHE A 135 -2.15 -7.53 -18.44
C PHE A 135 -2.43 -6.98 -19.85
N PRO A 136 -1.94 -7.56 -20.97
CA PRO A 136 -2.15 -6.99 -22.30
C PRO A 136 -3.63 -6.86 -22.69
N ALA A 137 -4.44 -7.89 -22.42
CA ALA A 137 -5.88 -7.87 -22.71
C ALA A 137 -6.61 -6.85 -21.82
N LEU A 138 -6.23 -6.77 -20.54
CA LEU A 138 -6.76 -5.78 -19.61
C LEU A 138 -6.42 -4.36 -20.04
N GLU A 139 -5.17 -4.10 -20.43
CA GLU A 139 -4.69 -2.81 -20.90
C GLU A 139 -5.52 -2.33 -22.09
N ALA A 140 -5.68 -3.17 -23.12
CA ALA A 140 -6.48 -2.86 -24.30
C ALA A 140 -7.95 -2.55 -23.92
N GLY A 141 -8.52 -3.32 -22.99
CA GLY A 141 -9.86 -3.08 -22.46
C GLY A 141 -9.99 -1.74 -21.72
N LEU A 142 -9.00 -1.39 -20.90
CA LEU A 142 -8.97 -0.14 -20.15
C LEU A 142 -8.81 1.07 -21.06
N ARG A 143 -7.92 1.02 -22.07
CA ARG A 143 -7.76 2.11 -23.04
C ARG A 143 -9.04 2.39 -23.81
N ARG A 144 -9.76 1.35 -24.26
CA ARG A 144 -11.10 1.51 -24.87
C ARG A 144 -12.11 2.13 -23.90
N ALA A 145 -12.05 1.76 -22.62
CA ALA A 145 -12.93 2.37 -21.62
C ALA A 145 -12.58 3.85 -21.39
N PHE A 146 -11.29 4.22 -21.35
CA PHE A 146 -10.85 5.60 -21.14
C PHE A 146 -11.21 6.51 -22.31
N SER A 147 -11.06 6.03 -23.55
CA SER A 147 -11.45 6.80 -24.75
C SER A 147 -12.95 7.05 -24.85
N SER A 148 -13.77 6.22 -24.19
CA SER A 148 -15.23 6.39 -24.10
C SER A 148 -15.69 7.39 -23.01
N LEU A 149 -14.78 7.87 -22.16
CA LEU A 149 -15.13 8.84 -21.13
C LEU A 149 -15.46 10.21 -21.75
N PRO A 150 -16.45 10.94 -21.20
CA PRO A 150 -16.91 12.19 -21.79
C PRO A 150 -15.81 13.26 -21.84
N GLY A 151 -15.53 13.73 -23.05
CA GLY A 151 -14.69 14.90 -23.33
C GLY A 151 -15.45 16.23 -23.17
N GLY A 152 -14.79 17.36 -23.47
CA GLY A 152 -15.32 18.73 -23.32
C GLY A 152 -16.72 19.01 -23.93
N LYS A 153 -17.27 20.19 -23.58
CA LYS A 153 -18.64 20.71 -23.85
C LYS A 153 -19.83 19.86 -23.41
N ALA A 154 -19.66 18.57 -23.12
CA ALA A 154 -20.70 17.78 -22.45
C ALA A 154 -21.06 18.41 -21.09
N ARG A 155 -22.33 18.30 -20.66
CA ARG A 155 -22.84 18.71 -19.32
C ARG A 155 -22.22 17.84 -18.20
N GLY A 156 -20.90 17.81 -18.12
CA GLY A 156 -20.14 17.07 -17.13
C GLY A 156 -19.66 17.97 -16.00
N HIS A 157 -19.30 17.35 -14.87
CA HIS A 157 -18.72 18.06 -13.74
C HIS A 157 -17.35 18.66 -14.10
N ALA A 158 -17.08 19.85 -13.57
CA ALA A 158 -15.74 20.42 -13.60
C ALA A 158 -14.81 19.57 -12.72
N PHE A 159 -13.59 19.31 -13.21
CA PHE A 159 -12.60 18.50 -12.50
C PHE A 159 -12.27 19.07 -11.11
N GLY A 160 -12.23 20.41 -11.00
CA GLY A 160 -11.99 21.11 -9.74
C GLY A 160 -13.01 20.81 -8.66
N GLU A 161 -14.29 21.03 -8.97
CA GLU A 161 -15.40 20.78 -8.04
C GLU A 161 -15.45 19.31 -7.60
N ALA A 162 -15.31 18.38 -8.55
CA ALA A 162 -15.29 16.95 -8.25
C ALA A 162 -14.10 16.56 -7.35
N SER A 163 -12.90 17.09 -7.62
CA SER A 163 -11.71 16.82 -6.80
C SER A 163 -11.86 17.38 -5.39
N ALA A 164 -12.38 18.60 -5.26
CA ALA A 164 -12.59 19.25 -3.97
C ALA A 164 -13.60 18.49 -3.11
N ARG A 165 -14.69 18.01 -3.72
CA ARG A 165 -15.70 17.16 -3.06
C ARG A 165 -15.11 15.82 -2.58
N GLU A 166 -14.35 15.13 -3.43
CA GLU A 166 -13.67 13.89 -3.03
C GLU A 166 -12.64 14.14 -1.91
N LEU A 167 -11.93 15.26 -1.96
CA LEU A 167 -10.95 15.63 -0.93
C LEU A 167 -11.62 15.85 0.41
N ALA A 168 -12.73 16.59 0.46
CA ALA A 168 -13.51 16.83 1.67
C ALA A 168 -14.03 15.52 2.27
N ALA A 169 -14.61 14.63 1.45
CA ALA A 169 -15.12 13.35 1.91
C ALA A 169 -14.00 12.44 2.47
N LEU A 170 -12.82 12.45 1.84
CA LEU A 170 -11.66 11.71 2.34
C LEU A 170 -11.08 12.33 3.61
N GLN A 171 -11.05 13.65 3.72
CA GLN A 171 -10.60 14.36 4.92
C GLN A 171 -11.50 14.03 6.12
N GLU A 172 -12.82 14.15 5.98
CA GLU A 172 -13.76 13.78 7.04
C GLU A 172 -13.59 12.32 7.47
N ARG A 173 -13.43 11.43 6.49
CA ARG A 173 -13.17 10.02 6.76
C ARG A 173 -11.86 9.82 7.52
N LEU A 174 -10.79 10.52 7.14
CA LEU A 174 -9.50 10.43 7.82
C LEU A 174 -9.61 10.87 9.28
N VAL A 175 -10.28 12.01 9.53
CA VAL A 175 -10.51 12.50 10.90
C VAL A 175 -11.28 11.46 11.72
N ARG A 176 -12.37 10.90 11.19
CA ARG A 176 -13.13 9.82 11.86
C ARG A 176 -12.28 8.57 12.13
N GLU A 177 -11.48 8.14 11.17
CA GLU A 177 -10.61 6.97 11.32
C GLU A 177 -9.53 7.18 12.38
N VAL A 178 -8.95 8.39 12.44
CA VAL A 178 -7.95 8.75 13.46
C VAL A 178 -8.59 8.84 14.85
N SER A 179 -9.75 9.50 14.98
CA SER A 179 -10.46 9.61 16.27
C SER A 179 -11.00 8.27 16.79
N ALA A 180 -11.13 7.26 15.93
CA ALA A 180 -11.57 5.92 16.31
C ALA A 180 -10.43 5.02 16.84
N ILE A 181 -9.18 5.50 16.86
CA ILE A 181 -8.06 4.76 17.44
C ILE A 181 -8.16 4.87 18.96
N GLY A 182 -8.52 3.76 19.63
CA GLY A 182 -8.64 3.71 21.09
C GLY A 182 -7.36 3.21 21.77
N SER A 183 -6.66 2.28 21.13
CA SER A 183 -5.47 1.65 21.70
C SER A 183 -4.42 1.24 20.67
N ALA A 184 -3.21 0.94 21.17
CA ALA A 184 -2.13 0.36 20.38
C ALA A 184 -2.40 -1.08 19.91
N GLU A 185 -3.46 -1.72 20.44
CA GLU A 185 -3.88 -3.08 20.06
C GLU A 185 -4.97 -3.08 18.98
N ASP A 186 -5.54 -1.93 18.64
CA ASP A 186 -6.64 -1.81 17.67
C ASP A 186 -6.11 -1.89 16.23
N ARG A 187 -5.55 -3.05 15.85
CA ARG A 187 -4.81 -3.24 14.58
C ARG A 187 -5.58 -2.75 13.36
N GLU A 188 -6.88 -3.02 13.31
CA GLU A 188 -7.74 -2.56 12.21
C GLU A 188 -7.89 -1.03 12.19
N ALA A 189 -8.09 -0.40 13.35
CA ALA A 189 -8.21 1.05 13.46
C ALA A 189 -6.90 1.75 13.05
N LEU A 190 -5.75 1.19 13.43
CA LEU A 190 -4.42 1.70 13.06
C LEU A 190 -4.13 1.61 11.55
N HIS A 191 -4.72 0.64 10.85
CA HIS A 191 -4.50 0.45 9.42
C HIS A 191 -5.29 1.45 8.55
N ARG A 192 -6.52 1.80 8.96
CA ARG A 192 -7.45 2.60 8.13
C ARG A 192 -6.92 3.99 7.73
N PRO A 193 -6.34 4.81 8.63
CA PRO A 193 -5.81 6.14 8.28
C PRO A 193 -4.74 6.10 7.20
N ARG A 194 -3.86 5.09 7.19
CA ARG A 194 -2.84 4.92 6.14
C ARG A 194 -3.46 4.75 4.76
N ILE A 195 -4.55 3.98 4.65
CA ILE A 195 -5.26 3.77 3.38
C ILE A 195 -5.88 5.09 2.90
N THR A 196 -6.60 5.79 3.79
CA THR A 196 -7.24 7.06 3.43
C THR A 196 -6.20 8.13 3.09
N GLY A 197 -5.10 8.22 3.84
CA GLY A 197 -3.99 9.11 3.56
C GLY A 197 -3.35 8.87 2.18
N LYS A 198 -3.12 7.60 1.79
CA LYS A 198 -2.67 7.25 0.43
C LYS A 198 -3.65 7.75 -0.64
N ARG A 199 -4.95 7.59 -0.42
CA ARG A 199 -5.99 8.05 -1.36
C ARG A 199 -5.98 9.58 -1.51
N ILE A 200 -5.86 10.31 -0.41
CA ILE A 200 -5.74 11.78 -0.43
C ILE A 200 -4.51 12.20 -1.24
N ARG A 201 -3.34 11.60 -0.99
CA ARG A 201 -2.12 11.93 -1.75
C ARG A 201 -2.25 11.65 -3.23
N TYR A 202 -2.87 10.54 -3.61
CA TYR A 202 -3.12 10.22 -5.02
C TYR A 202 -4.10 11.22 -5.67
N LEU A 203 -5.10 11.68 -4.93
CA LEU A 203 -6.02 12.72 -5.38
C LEU A 203 -5.32 14.07 -5.58
N LEU A 204 -4.38 14.43 -4.70
CA LEU A 204 -3.62 15.68 -4.76
C LEU A 204 -2.54 15.70 -5.86
N ARG A 205 -2.04 14.54 -6.32
CA ARG A 205 -0.90 14.44 -7.26
C ARG A 205 -1.06 15.31 -8.52
N PRO A 206 -2.19 15.29 -9.26
CA PRO A 206 -2.36 16.11 -10.47
C PRO A 206 -2.40 17.62 -10.18
N TRP A 207 -2.67 18.00 -8.93
CA TRP A 207 -2.85 19.39 -8.51
C TRP A 207 -1.58 20.06 -7.98
N LYS A 208 -0.55 19.27 -7.64
CA LYS A 208 0.70 19.78 -7.05
C LYS A 208 1.38 20.87 -7.89
N ALA A 209 1.34 20.74 -9.21
CA ALA A 209 1.90 21.73 -10.13
C ALA A 209 0.96 22.92 -10.39
N ALA A 210 -0.34 22.75 -10.13
CA ALA A 210 -1.38 23.73 -10.41
C ALA A 210 -1.65 24.68 -9.23
N SER A 211 -1.25 24.31 -8.00
CA SER A 211 -1.51 25.11 -6.80
C SER A 211 -0.47 24.87 -5.70
N PRO A 212 0.16 25.92 -5.15
CA PRO A 212 1.00 25.83 -3.95
C PRO A 212 0.27 25.21 -2.76
N ALA A 213 -1.00 25.57 -2.52
CA ALA A 213 -1.80 25.00 -1.44
C ALA A 213 -1.95 23.47 -1.57
N CYS A 214 -2.16 22.96 -2.80
CA CYS A 214 -2.21 21.52 -3.05
C CYS A 214 -0.85 20.84 -2.83
N LYS A 215 0.26 21.51 -3.18
CA LYS A 215 1.62 21.02 -2.91
C LYS A 215 1.90 20.93 -1.42
N ASP A 216 1.52 21.95 -0.65
CA ASP A 216 1.70 21.99 0.81
C ASP A 216 0.84 20.95 1.53
N ALA A 217 -0.42 20.79 1.10
CA ALA A 217 -1.30 19.73 1.59
C ALA A 217 -0.71 18.33 1.32
N GLU A 218 -0.16 18.10 0.13
CA GLU A 218 0.46 16.80 -0.19
C GLU A 218 1.71 16.54 0.65
N LYS A 219 2.54 17.56 0.89
CA LYS A 219 3.71 17.47 1.77
C LYS A 219 3.30 17.13 3.21
N ALA A 220 2.27 17.80 3.73
CA ALA A 220 1.74 17.52 5.06
C ALA A 220 1.17 16.08 5.15
N MET A 221 0.41 15.66 4.14
CA MET A 221 -0.11 14.29 4.07
C MET A 221 0.98 13.23 3.91
N LYS A 222 2.11 13.55 3.27
CA LYS A 222 3.27 12.66 3.22
C LYS A 222 3.83 12.43 4.62
N ALA A 223 4.08 13.49 5.39
CA ALA A 223 4.58 13.36 6.76
C ALA A 223 3.63 12.53 7.66
N PHE A 224 2.32 12.77 7.55
CA PHE A 224 1.31 11.94 8.21
C PHE A 224 1.40 10.47 7.80
N GLN A 225 1.48 10.20 6.49
CA GLN A 225 1.53 8.82 5.97
C GLN A 225 2.84 8.11 6.32
N ASP A 226 3.96 8.82 6.43
CA ASP A 226 5.24 8.24 6.78
C ASP A 226 5.18 7.68 8.23
N ALA A 227 4.61 8.44 9.18
CA ALA A 227 4.40 7.97 10.56
C ALA A 227 3.48 6.75 10.65
N TYR A 228 2.28 6.82 10.05
CA TYR A 228 1.35 5.69 10.00
C TYR A 228 1.86 4.53 9.12
N GLY A 229 2.84 4.79 8.27
CA GLY A 229 3.42 3.80 7.39
C GLY A 229 4.29 2.82 8.10
N VAL A 230 5.24 3.34 8.88
CA VAL A 230 6.14 2.49 9.66
C VAL A 230 5.37 1.68 10.70
N LEU A 231 4.37 2.29 11.37
CA LEU A 231 3.50 1.59 12.31
C LEU A 231 2.74 0.42 11.66
N HIS A 232 2.22 0.62 10.46
CA HIS A 232 1.55 -0.46 9.72
C HIS A 232 2.51 -1.60 9.36
N ASP A 233 3.73 -1.27 8.94
CA ASP A 233 4.71 -2.27 8.57
C ASP A 233 5.10 -3.13 9.80
N ASP A 234 5.18 -2.54 11.01
CA ASP A 234 5.36 -3.30 12.27
C ASP A 234 4.18 -4.20 12.62
N LEU A 235 2.94 -3.75 12.37
CA LEU A 235 1.75 -4.58 12.56
C LEU A 235 1.75 -5.78 11.63
N VAL A 236 2.17 -5.61 10.37
CA VAL A 236 2.29 -6.72 9.40
C VAL A 236 3.36 -7.71 9.87
N ARG A 237 4.52 -7.22 10.31
CA ARG A 237 5.61 -8.06 10.86
C ARG A 237 5.18 -8.89 12.06
N GLU A 238 4.41 -8.30 12.98
CA GLU A 238 3.92 -9.01 14.16
C GLU A 238 3.03 -10.20 13.79
N SER A 239 2.12 -10.03 12.82
CA SER A 239 1.30 -11.14 12.31
C SER A 239 2.17 -12.24 11.70
N ALA A 240 3.12 -11.87 10.83
CA ALA A 240 3.99 -12.82 10.17
C ALA A 240 4.88 -13.58 11.16
N LEU A 241 5.37 -12.91 12.22
CA LEU A 241 6.11 -13.52 13.31
C LEU A 241 5.29 -14.58 14.04
N CYS A 242 4.02 -14.30 14.36
CA CYS A 242 3.15 -15.29 14.99
C CYS A 242 2.92 -16.51 14.09
N GLU A 243 2.65 -16.27 12.81
CA GLU A 243 2.42 -17.33 11.82
C GLU A 243 3.64 -18.22 11.62
N VAL A 244 4.84 -17.63 11.44
CA VAL A 244 6.07 -18.40 11.21
C VAL A 244 6.50 -19.18 12.45
N VAL A 245 6.32 -18.63 13.65
CA VAL A 245 6.65 -19.33 14.91
C VAL A 245 5.73 -20.54 15.10
N ALA A 246 4.44 -20.38 14.84
CA ALA A 246 3.48 -21.47 14.92
C ALA A 246 3.81 -22.58 13.90
N ALA A 247 4.13 -22.21 12.67
CA ALA A 247 4.55 -23.16 11.63
C ALA A 247 5.82 -23.91 12.03
N HIS A 248 6.88 -23.19 12.45
CA HIS A 248 8.15 -23.77 12.86
C HIS A 248 8.00 -24.74 14.05
N ALA A 249 7.26 -24.32 15.09
CA ALA A 249 7.00 -25.17 16.25
C ALA A 249 6.18 -26.41 15.89
N GLY A 250 5.20 -26.28 14.98
CA GLY A 250 4.40 -27.39 14.49
C GLY A 250 5.22 -28.41 13.69
N GLU A 251 6.00 -27.95 12.72
CA GLU A 251 6.89 -28.80 11.91
C GLU A 251 7.87 -29.58 12.78
N GLU A 252 8.50 -28.92 13.75
CA GLU A 252 9.45 -29.57 14.64
C GLU A 252 8.78 -30.55 15.61
N SER A 253 7.56 -30.25 16.07
CA SER A 253 6.79 -31.18 16.90
C SER A 253 6.43 -32.44 16.12
N VAL A 254 6.01 -32.31 14.86
CA VAL A 254 5.70 -33.43 13.98
C VAL A 254 6.94 -34.28 13.66
N ASP A 255 8.08 -33.65 13.36
CA ASP A 255 9.35 -34.37 13.15
C ASP A 255 9.71 -35.24 14.37
N ARG A 256 9.64 -34.67 15.58
CA ARG A 256 9.95 -35.38 16.81
C ARG A 256 8.98 -36.53 17.09
N LEU A 257 7.69 -36.36 16.80
CA LEU A 257 6.71 -37.45 16.90
C LEU A 257 7.09 -38.61 15.98
N TRP A 258 7.48 -38.32 14.73
CA TRP A 258 7.91 -39.35 13.79
C TRP A 258 9.23 -40.00 14.16
N ARG A 259 10.15 -39.28 14.79
CA ARG A 259 11.39 -39.86 15.36
C ARG A 259 11.06 -40.82 16.51
N ALA A 260 10.21 -40.40 17.44
CA ALA A 260 9.74 -41.25 18.54
C ALA A 260 9.02 -42.52 18.02
N ALA A 261 8.15 -42.38 17.02
CA ALA A 261 7.43 -43.50 16.39
C ALA A 261 8.39 -44.51 15.72
N ARG A 262 9.57 -44.08 15.29
CA ARG A 262 10.63 -44.92 14.71
C ARG A 262 11.60 -45.48 15.76
N GLY A 263 11.37 -45.25 17.04
CA GLY A 263 12.25 -45.66 18.14
C GLY A 263 13.54 -44.85 18.24
N GLU A 264 13.63 -43.71 17.55
CA GLU A 264 14.78 -42.80 17.65
C GLU A 264 14.65 -41.89 18.89
N PRO A 265 15.77 -41.41 19.46
CA PRO A 265 15.72 -40.43 20.54
C PRO A 265 14.99 -39.15 20.12
N ALA A 266 13.88 -38.86 20.78
CA ALA A 266 13.07 -37.66 20.59
C ALA A 266 12.83 -36.99 21.96
N TRP A 267 13.56 -35.92 22.23
CA TRP A 267 13.46 -35.19 23.50
C TRP A 267 12.34 -34.15 23.47
N ALA A 268 11.67 -33.97 24.61
CA ALA A 268 10.61 -32.98 24.80
C ALA A 268 11.18 -31.64 25.28
N THR A 269 11.99 -30.98 24.46
CA THR A 269 12.53 -29.63 24.76
C THR A 269 11.91 -28.56 23.88
N ALA A 270 12.25 -27.29 24.08
CA ALA A 270 11.71 -26.21 23.27
C ALA A 270 12.04 -26.39 21.76
N PRO A 271 11.20 -25.89 20.84
CA PRO A 271 11.57 -25.78 19.44
C PRO A 271 12.90 -25.04 19.25
N ARG A 272 13.71 -25.48 18.28
CA ARG A 272 14.88 -24.76 17.78
C ARG A 272 14.46 -23.34 17.42
N HIS A 273 15.38 -22.39 17.50
CA HIS A 273 15.17 -20.98 17.12
C HIS A 273 14.10 -20.20 17.89
N LEU A 274 13.29 -20.82 18.78
CA LEU A 274 12.25 -20.12 19.54
C LEU A 274 12.80 -18.90 20.28
N ARG A 275 13.98 -19.01 20.87
CA ARG A 275 14.65 -17.88 21.55
C ARG A 275 14.91 -16.70 20.61
N GLY A 276 15.34 -16.95 19.38
CA GLY A 276 15.55 -15.90 18.39
C GLY A 276 14.24 -15.27 17.89
N PHE A 277 13.19 -16.07 17.70
CA PHE A 277 11.87 -15.54 17.38
C PHE A 277 11.27 -14.69 18.51
N LEU A 278 11.47 -15.08 19.78
CA LEU A 278 11.10 -14.24 20.93
C LEU A 278 11.84 -12.90 20.93
N GLY A 279 13.13 -12.91 20.58
CA GLY A 279 13.93 -11.69 20.38
C GLY A 279 13.35 -10.78 19.29
N LEU A 280 13.05 -11.33 18.12
CA LEU A 280 12.42 -10.59 17.01
C LEU A 280 11.05 -10.01 17.41
N ALA A 281 10.22 -10.81 18.07
CA ALA A 281 8.90 -10.40 18.53
C ALA A 281 9.00 -9.26 19.55
N HIS A 282 9.91 -9.36 20.52
CA HIS A 282 10.14 -8.30 21.49
C HIS A 282 10.63 -7.02 20.82
N GLY A 283 11.63 -7.10 19.94
CA GLY A 283 12.16 -5.95 19.21
C GLY A 283 11.10 -5.25 18.34
N ASN A 284 10.32 -6.03 17.58
CA ASN A 284 9.21 -5.50 16.78
C ASN A 284 8.15 -4.83 17.65
N ARG A 285 7.81 -5.42 18.81
CA ARG A 285 6.83 -4.86 19.75
C ARG A 285 7.29 -3.52 20.31
N GLN A 286 8.56 -3.38 20.71
CA GLN A 286 9.10 -2.12 21.21
C GLN A 286 9.04 -1.02 20.14
N ARG A 287 9.48 -1.34 18.91
CA ARG A 287 9.37 -0.40 17.78
C ARG A 287 7.93 0.01 17.50
N ARG A 288 7.02 -0.96 17.49
CA ARG A 288 5.59 -0.70 17.25
C ARG A 288 5.01 0.28 18.26
N LEU A 289 5.33 0.12 19.55
CA LEU A 289 4.88 1.04 20.60
C LEU A 289 5.45 2.45 20.40
N ALA A 290 6.72 2.57 20.03
CA ALA A 290 7.35 3.86 19.73
C ALA A 290 6.75 4.54 18.49
N HIS A 291 6.50 3.78 17.42
CA HIS A 291 5.84 4.28 16.21
C HIS A 291 4.37 4.60 16.43
N TYR A 292 3.68 3.85 17.30
CA TYR A 292 2.33 4.17 17.73
C TYR A 292 2.29 5.52 18.46
N ALA A 293 3.20 5.74 19.42
CA ALA A 293 3.29 7.02 20.13
C ALA A 293 3.53 8.18 19.16
N THR A 294 4.44 8.01 18.19
CA THR A 294 4.69 9.00 17.12
C THR A 294 3.46 9.24 16.25
N ALA A 295 2.74 8.18 15.88
CA ALA A 295 1.54 8.29 15.04
C ALA A 295 0.39 9.01 15.78
N VAL A 296 0.22 8.73 17.08
CA VAL A 296 -0.77 9.40 17.95
C VAL A 296 -0.42 10.86 18.16
N ASP A 297 0.86 11.19 18.37
CA ASP A 297 1.33 12.58 18.51
C ASP A 297 1.00 13.40 17.25
N ARG A 298 1.28 12.84 16.07
CA ARG A 298 0.90 13.43 14.76
C ARG A 298 -0.61 13.49 14.53
N ALA A 299 -1.36 12.63 15.21
CA ALA A 299 -2.81 12.64 15.24
C ALA A 299 -3.39 13.55 16.33
N GLY A 300 -2.53 14.21 17.13
CA GLY A 300 -2.92 15.16 18.15
C GLY A 300 -3.77 16.29 17.59
N THR A 301 -4.63 16.86 18.43
CA THR A 301 -5.65 17.85 18.04
C THR A 301 -5.07 19.02 17.25
N SER A 302 -3.89 19.53 17.62
CA SER A 302 -3.22 20.64 16.93
C SER A 302 -2.74 20.25 15.52
N ASP A 303 -2.05 19.11 15.40
CA ASP A 303 -1.48 18.63 14.13
C ASP A 303 -2.60 18.24 13.15
N MET A 304 -3.64 17.57 13.62
CA MET A 304 -4.81 17.21 12.81
C MET A 304 -5.63 18.42 12.39
N THR A 305 -5.75 19.45 13.23
CA THR A 305 -6.37 20.72 12.87
C THR A 305 -5.56 21.42 11.77
N ALA A 306 -4.24 21.50 11.93
CA ALA A 306 -3.36 22.11 10.94
C ALA A 306 -3.32 21.33 9.61
N LEU A 307 -3.43 20.00 9.65
CA LEU A 307 -3.56 19.17 8.45
C LEU A 307 -4.90 19.41 7.75
N SER A 308 -5.99 19.44 8.53
CA SER A 308 -7.34 19.71 8.04
C SER A 308 -7.46 21.07 7.36
N ALA A 309 -6.83 22.11 7.93
CA ALA A 309 -6.79 23.45 7.35
C ALA A 309 -6.06 23.46 5.99
N ARG A 310 -4.93 22.75 5.86
CA ARG A 310 -4.20 22.63 4.58
C ARG A 310 -5.02 21.89 3.53
N LEU A 311 -5.72 20.82 3.91
CA LEU A 311 -6.60 20.08 3.00
C LEU A 311 -7.80 20.93 2.54
N ALA A 312 -8.38 21.72 3.45
CA ALA A 312 -9.45 22.67 3.10
C ALA A 312 -8.96 23.76 2.13
N ALA A 313 -7.77 24.33 2.36
CA ALA A 313 -7.16 25.30 1.45
C ALA A 313 -6.87 24.70 0.07
N ALA A 314 -6.39 23.45 0.00
CA ALA A 314 -6.25 22.72 -1.25
C ALA A 314 -7.61 22.53 -1.96
N GLY A 315 -8.67 22.20 -1.22
CA GLY A 315 -10.03 22.10 -1.77
C GLY A 315 -10.55 23.42 -2.36
N ALA A 316 -10.33 24.54 -1.68
CA ALA A 316 -10.65 25.87 -2.20
C ALA A 316 -9.86 26.18 -3.49
N ALA A 317 -8.56 25.87 -3.51
CA ALA A 317 -7.74 26.01 -4.71
C ALA A 317 -8.22 25.15 -5.88
N MET A 318 -8.69 23.93 -5.61
CA MET A 318 -9.28 23.06 -6.64
C MET A 318 -10.55 23.66 -7.25
N ARG A 319 -11.36 24.39 -6.49
CA ARG A 319 -12.54 25.11 -7.00
C ARG A 319 -12.19 26.41 -7.74
N GLY A 320 -10.95 26.86 -7.65
CA GLY A 320 -10.52 28.17 -8.16
C GLY A 320 -10.90 29.32 -7.25
N GLU A 321 -11.17 29.03 -5.97
CA GLU A 321 -11.54 30.00 -4.91
C GLU A 321 -10.32 30.53 -4.16
N ALA A 322 -9.12 30.01 -4.45
CA ALA A 322 -7.92 30.43 -3.72
C ALA A 322 -7.51 31.86 -4.12
N SER A 323 -7.53 32.73 -3.11
CA SER A 323 -6.95 34.07 -3.04
C SER A 323 -5.47 34.14 -3.40
#